data_AF-A0A5M9HZI4-F1
#
_entry.id   AF-A0A5M9HZI4-F1
#
_cell.length_a   1.000
_cell.length_b   1.000
_cell.length_c   1.000
_cell.angle_alpha   90.00
_cell.angle_beta   90.00
_cell.angle_gamma   90.00
#
_symmetry.space_group_name_H-M   'P 1'
#
loop_
_entity.id
_entity.type
_entity.pdbx_description
1 polymer ?
#
loop_
_entity_poly.entity_id
_entity_poly.type
_entity_poly.pdbx_seq_one_letter_code
_entity_poly.pdbx_strand_id
1 'polypeptide(L)'
;MILYIAIAVALIINIINPRILWRIDSWKYKNASKAEPSPLYLFLCRGLSLLGVVILIMAVYFRPMNLTDLVDWNSKLRITQQYMGVKNGEPYIDSEGYNELSEEQLESIFTLFQQYTYRRTYDTLFSDGSLSNLGERMIIFFVYEDDELVNTLIVSDTGRISVNDKSYIMQNSPELIRRVSEII
;
A
#
# COMPACT_ATOMS: atom_id res chain seq x y z
N MET A 1 0.18 -14.10 -6.52
CA MET A 1 0.20 -14.45 -5.09
C MET A 1 0.78 -15.85 -4.83
N ILE A 2 0.29 -16.89 -5.50
CA ILE A 2 0.77 -18.29 -5.36
C ILE A 2 2.30 -18.42 -5.59
N LEU A 3 2.84 -17.73 -6.58
CA LEU A 3 4.29 -17.74 -6.87
C LEU A 3 5.13 -17.20 -5.69
N TYR A 4 4.72 -16.08 -5.07
CA TYR A 4 5.41 -15.50 -3.91
C TYR A 4 5.42 -16.47 -2.73
N ILE A 5 4.31 -17.16 -2.50
CA ILE A 5 4.19 -18.18 -1.44
C ILE A 5 5.12 -19.36 -1.72
N ALA A 6 5.14 -19.86 -2.95
CA ALA A 6 6.03 -20.96 -3.34
C ALA A 6 7.52 -20.60 -3.14
N ILE A 7 7.91 -19.38 -3.55
CA ILE A 7 9.27 -18.85 -3.35
C ILE A 7 9.58 -18.72 -1.85
N ALA A 8 8.66 -18.15 -1.06
CA ALA A 8 8.84 -18.01 0.38
C ALA A 8 9.05 -19.37 1.06
N VAL A 9 8.22 -20.37 0.73
CA VAL A 9 8.34 -21.74 1.26
C VAL A 9 9.69 -22.35 0.91
N ALA A 10 10.14 -22.22 -0.34
CA ALA A 10 11.44 -22.73 -0.76
C ALA A 10 12.59 -22.08 0.01
N LEU A 11 12.55 -20.75 0.21
CA LEU A 11 13.56 -20.02 0.97
C LEU A 11 13.56 -20.44 2.44
N ILE A 12 12.39 -20.58 3.06
CA ILE A 12 12.26 -21.01 4.47
C ILE A 12 12.79 -22.44 4.65
N ILE A 13 12.46 -23.35 3.73
CA ILE A 13 13.00 -24.72 3.73
C ILE A 13 14.53 -24.68 3.65
N ASN A 14 15.11 -23.81 2.82
CA ASN A 14 16.55 -23.69 2.69
C ASN A 14 17.23 -23.09 3.94
N ILE A 15 16.53 -22.23 4.68
CA ILE A 15 16.99 -21.71 5.98
C ILE A 15 17.03 -22.83 7.01
N ILE A 16 15.92 -23.58 7.16
CA ILE A 16 15.78 -24.65 8.15
C ILE A 16 16.74 -25.81 7.81
N ASN A 17 16.64 -26.34 6.60
CA ASN A 17 17.42 -27.48 6.14
C ASN A 17 17.85 -27.33 4.67
N PRO A 18 19.02 -26.71 4.42
CA PRO A 18 19.53 -26.49 3.07
C PRO A 18 19.86 -27.79 2.32
N ARG A 19 19.99 -28.91 3.03
CA ARG A 19 20.23 -30.23 2.41
C ARG A 19 19.02 -30.74 1.64
N ILE A 20 17.80 -30.28 1.94
CA ILE A 20 16.58 -30.70 1.23
C ILE A 20 16.64 -30.23 -0.22
N LEU A 21 16.88 -28.94 -0.45
CA LEU A 21 17.00 -28.40 -1.81
C LEU A 21 18.21 -28.96 -2.55
N TRP A 22 19.32 -29.18 -1.84
CA TRP A 22 20.49 -29.86 -2.40
C TRP A 22 20.19 -31.29 -2.88
N ARG A 23 19.16 -31.98 -2.37
CA ARG A 23 18.81 -33.33 -2.85
C ARG A 23 17.99 -33.31 -4.14
N ILE A 24 17.39 -32.19 -4.51
CA ILE A 24 16.41 -32.11 -5.62
C ILE A 24 17.06 -32.33 -6.98
N ASP A 25 18.31 -31.92 -7.20
CA ASP A 25 19.04 -32.11 -8.46
C ASP A 25 19.90 -33.39 -8.50
N SER A 26 19.74 -34.28 -7.50
CA SER A 26 20.48 -35.55 -7.42
C SER A 26 20.31 -36.44 -8.66
N TRP A 27 19.19 -36.29 -9.38
CA TRP A 27 18.93 -36.96 -10.66
C TRP A 27 19.98 -36.70 -11.75
N LYS A 28 20.73 -35.60 -11.64
CA LYS A 28 21.81 -35.26 -12.59
C LYS A 28 23.06 -36.13 -12.41
N TYR A 29 23.19 -36.81 -11.28
CA TYR A 29 24.35 -37.61 -10.91
C TYR A 29 24.00 -39.09 -11.01
N LYS A 30 23.75 -39.58 -12.24
CA LYS A 30 23.27 -40.96 -12.45
C LYS A 30 24.29 -42.05 -12.07
N ASN A 31 25.60 -41.76 -12.10
CA ASN A 31 26.67 -42.75 -11.88
C ASN A 31 27.79 -42.29 -10.93
N ALA A 32 27.64 -41.14 -10.26
CA ALA A 32 28.62 -40.60 -9.31
C ALA A 32 27.92 -40.28 -7.98
N SER A 33 28.49 -40.71 -6.86
CA SER A 33 27.98 -40.32 -5.54
C SER A 33 28.09 -38.81 -5.40
N LYS A 34 26.95 -38.12 -5.32
CA LYS A 34 26.91 -36.67 -5.15
C LYS A 34 27.64 -36.31 -3.83
N ALA A 35 28.80 -35.66 -3.92
CA ALA A 35 29.64 -35.36 -2.77
C ALA A 35 28.90 -34.45 -1.77
N GLU A 36 28.94 -34.78 -0.48
CA GLU A 36 28.19 -34.01 0.52
C GLU A 36 28.55 -32.52 0.49
N PRO A 37 27.56 -31.63 0.66
CA PRO A 37 27.79 -30.19 0.64
C PRO A 37 28.68 -29.77 1.82
N SER A 38 29.66 -28.90 1.55
CA SER A 38 30.56 -28.39 2.60
C SER A 38 29.81 -27.52 3.63
N PRO A 39 30.31 -27.41 4.87
CA PRO A 39 29.71 -26.54 5.88
C PRO A 39 29.58 -25.08 5.43
N LEU A 40 30.59 -24.57 4.71
CA LEU A 40 30.58 -23.21 4.15
C LEU A 40 29.47 -23.03 3.12
N TYR A 41 29.28 -24.01 2.23
CA TYR A 41 28.19 -23.99 1.26
C TYR A 41 26.82 -23.92 1.95
N LEU A 42 26.58 -24.76 2.97
CA LEU A 42 25.32 -24.76 3.71
C LEU A 42 25.08 -23.44 4.44
N PHE A 43 26.13 -22.84 5.01
CA PHE A 43 26.07 -21.51 5.64
C PHE A 43 25.69 -20.42 4.63
N LEU A 44 26.37 -20.38 3.47
CA LEU A 44 26.07 -19.41 2.41
C LEU A 44 24.64 -19.56 1.87
N CYS A 45 24.18 -20.80 1.64
CA CYS A 45 22.80 -21.06 1.21
C CYS A 45 21.77 -20.50 2.20
N ARG A 46 21.99 -20.67 3.51
CA ARG A 46 21.12 -20.10 4.54
C ARG A 46 21.14 -18.58 4.51
N GLY A 47 22.33 -17.97 4.44
CA GLY A 47 22.48 -16.51 4.38
C GLY A 47 21.78 -15.90 3.17
N LEU A 48 21.99 -16.47 1.97
CA LEU A 48 21.32 -16.03 0.75
C LEU A 48 19.79 -16.22 0.83
N SER A 49 19.33 -17.29 1.46
CA SER A 49 17.89 -17.53 1.62
C SER A 49 17.24 -16.54 2.57
N LEU A 50 17.91 -16.20 3.67
CA LEU A 50 17.47 -15.16 4.59
C LEU A 50 17.37 -13.80 3.88
N LEU A 51 18.40 -13.43 3.13
CA LEU A 51 18.40 -12.21 2.32
C LEU A 51 17.26 -12.23 1.28
N GLY A 52 17.03 -13.37 0.63
CA GLY A 52 15.91 -13.57 -0.28
C GLY A 52 14.55 -13.36 0.40
N VAL A 53 14.36 -13.86 1.62
CA VAL A 53 13.12 -13.65 2.40
C VAL A 53 12.93 -12.17 2.72
N VAL A 54 13.99 -11.48 3.16
CA VAL A 54 13.92 -10.04 3.45
C VAL A 54 13.52 -9.26 2.20
N ILE A 55 14.15 -9.52 1.06
CA ILE A 55 13.80 -8.88 -0.21
C ILE A 55 12.34 -9.18 -0.60
N LEU A 56 11.89 -10.40 -0.41
CA LEU A 56 10.51 -10.80 -0.72
C LEU A 56 9.49 -10.05 0.15
N ILE A 57 9.75 -9.96 1.46
CA ILE A 57 8.93 -9.21 2.40
C ILE A 57 8.87 -7.74 1.99
N MET A 58 10.00 -7.14 1.65
CA MET A 58 10.07 -5.75 1.20
C MET A 58 9.27 -5.55 -0.09
N ALA A 59 9.43 -6.44 -1.07
CA ALA A 59 8.70 -6.38 -2.34
C ALA A 59 7.17 -6.47 -2.15
N VAL A 60 6.72 -7.30 -1.21
CA VAL A 60 5.28 -7.41 -0.86
C VAL A 60 4.81 -6.18 -0.08
N TYR A 61 5.60 -5.71 0.90
CA TYR A 61 5.24 -4.60 1.76
C TYR A 61 5.08 -3.27 1.00
N PHE A 62 5.99 -2.98 0.07
CA PHE A 62 6.00 -1.77 -0.77
C PHE A 62 5.14 -1.86 -2.03
N ARG A 63 4.39 -2.96 -2.20
CA ARG A 63 3.46 -3.10 -3.32
C ARG A 63 2.39 -1.99 -3.27
N PRO A 64 2.04 -1.38 -4.41
CA PRO A 64 0.90 -0.46 -4.49
C PRO A 64 -0.41 -1.13 -4.05
N MET A 65 -1.24 -0.37 -3.34
CA MET A 65 -2.59 -0.73 -2.89
C MET A 65 -3.60 0.10 -3.67
N ASN A 66 -4.78 -0.45 -3.96
CA ASN A 66 -5.80 0.26 -4.73
C ASN A 66 -6.70 1.05 -3.79
N LEU A 67 -7.17 2.24 -4.20
CA LEU A 67 -8.15 2.98 -3.40
C LEU A 67 -9.48 2.25 -3.28
N THR A 68 -9.83 1.40 -4.25
CA THR A 68 -11.02 0.54 -4.17
C THR A 68 -10.99 -0.44 -3.02
N ASP A 69 -9.82 -0.76 -2.47
CA ASP A 69 -9.74 -1.63 -1.30
C ASP A 69 -10.27 -0.93 -0.03
N LEU A 70 -10.59 0.37 -0.11
CA LEU A 70 -11.10 1.20 0.99
C LEU A 70 -12.61 1.46 0.93
N VAL A 71 -13.29 1.02 -0.13
CA VAL A 71 -14.74 1.27 -0.34
C VAL A 71 -15.44 0.02 -0.85
N ASP A 72 -16.68 -0.20 -0.42
CA ASP A 72 -17.61 -1.13 -1.06
C ASP A 72 -18.61 -0.33 -1.92
N TRP A 73 -19.19 -0.97 -2.94
CA TRP A 73 -20.21 -0.34 -3.79
C TRP A 73 -21.47 0.08 -3.04
N ASN A 74 -21.74 -0.54 -1.88
CA ASN A 74 -22.87 -0.19 -1.02
C ASN A 74 -22.47 0.83 0.08
N SER A 75 -21.20 1.21 0.17
CA SER A 75 -20.74 2.17 1.18
C SER A 75 -21.32 3.56 0.90
N LYS A 76 -21.63 4.29 1.96
CA LYS A 76 -21.90 5.74 1.89
C LYS A 76 -20.58 6.50 1.97
N LEU A 77 -20.51 7.61 1.25
CA LEU A 77 -19.33 8.47 1.23
C LEU A 77 -19.70 9.88 1.68
N ARG A 78 -18.94 10.44 2.62
CA ARG A 78 -18.94 11.89 2.91
C ARG A 78 -17.60 12.48 2.56
N ILE A 79 -17.62 13.65 1.94
CA ILE A 79 -16.41 14.32 1.47
C ILE A 79 -16.26 15.66 2.17
N THR A 80 -15.04 16.00 2.56
CA THR A 80 -14.67 17.37 2.94
C THR A 80 -13.52 17.83 2.05
N GLN A 81 -13.72 18.91 1.30
CA GLN A 81 -12.63 19.62 0.63
C GLN A 81 -12.08 20.68 1.56
N GLN A 82 -10.76 20.83 1.60
CA GLN A 82 -10.10 21.87 2.38
C GLN A 82 -9.15 22.66 1.50
N TYR A 83 -9.19 23.98 1.67
CA TYR A 83 -8.28 24.93 1.04
C TYR A 83 -7.51 25.66 2.12
N MET A 84 -6.20 25.72 2.01
CA MET A 84 -5.37 26.34 3.04
C MET A 84 -4.25 27.17 2.43
N GLY A 85 -3.80 28.17 3.18
CA GLY A 85 -2.71 29.03 2.77
C GLY A 85 -2.50 30.19 3.72
N VAL A 86 -1.84 31.23 3.23
CA VAL A 86 -1.60 32.47 3.98
C VAL A 86 -2.21 33.64 3.21
N LYS A 87 -3.06 34.42 3.89
CA LYS A 87 -3.70 35.62 3.32
C LYS A 87 -3.41 36.80 4.25
N ASN A 88 -2.74 37.82 3.71
CA ASN A 88 -2.32 39.01 4.47
C ASN A 88 -1.45 38.70 5.71
N GLY A 89 -0.62 37.65 5.64
CA GLY A 89 0.25 37.23 6.75
C GLY A 89 -0.40 36.31 7.78
N GLU A 90 -1.72 36.08 7.69
CA GLU A 90 -2.45 35.17 8.58
C GLU A 90 -2.72 33.83 7.90
N PRO A 91 -2.52 32.69 8.58
CA PRO A 91 -2.90 31.38 8.06
C PRO A 91 -4.42 31.26 8.00
N TYR A 92 -4.93 30.62 6.97
CA TYR A 92 -6.34 30.29 6.84
C TYR A 92 -6.54 28.83 6.42
N ILE A 93 -7.67 28.28 6.83
CA ILE A 93 -8.22 27.01 6.34
C ILE A 93 -9.69 27.26 6.05
N ASP A 94 -10.09 27.02 4.81
CA ASP A 94 -11.48 26.97 4.38
C ASP A 94 -11.87 25.50 4.17
N SER A 95 -13.14 25.16 4.41
CA SER A 95 -13.61 23.78 4.35
C SER A 95 -15.04 23.70 3.83
N GLU A 96 -15.25 22.83 2.86
CA GLU A 96 -16.56 22.57 2.26
C GLU A 96 -16.90 21.09 2.39
N GLY A 97 -18.10 20.79 2.89
CA GLY A 97 -18.56 19.44 3.21
C GLY A 97 -19.70 18.98 2.32
N TYR A 98 -19.58 17.77 1.78
CA TYR A 98 -20.56 17.10 0.93
C TYR A 98 -21.01 15.82 1.64
N ASN A 99 -22.17 15.88 2.28
CA ASN A 99 -22.69 14.78 3.11
C ASN A 99 -23.71 13.90 2.37
N GLU A 100 -24.27 14.40 1.27
CA GLU A 100 -25.30 13.74 0.47
C GLU A 100 -24.84 13.76 -0.99
N LEU A 101 -24.37 12.61 -1.48
CA LEU A 101 -23.98 12.43 -2.88
C LEU A 101 -25.07 11.63 -3.58
N SER A 102 -25.35 11.94 -4.84
CA SER A 102 -26.23 11.11 -5.66
C SER A 102 -25.59 9.76 -5.96
N GLU A 103 -26.40 8.76 -6.34
CA GLU A 103 -25.90 7.45 -6.76
C GLU A 103 -24.91 7.58 -7.94
N GLU A 104 -25.20 8.45 -8.91
CA GLU A 104 -24.32 8.72 -10.06
C GLU A 104 -22.97 9.32 -9.65
N GLN A 105 -22.96 10.25 -8.69
CA GLN A 105 -21.73 10.84 -8.16
C GLN A 105 -20.89 9.79 -7.42
N LEU A 106 -21.54 8.96 -6.60
CA LEU A 106 -20.90 7.90 -5.84
C LEU A 106 -20.28 6.84 -6.77
N GLU A 107 -21.03 6.35 -7.75
CA GLU A 107 -20.54 5.42 -8.77
C GLU A 107 -19.36 6.00 -9.56
N SER A 108 -19.42 7.28 -9.91
CA SER A 108 -18.35 7.98 -10.63
C SER A 108 -17.07 8.07 -9.79
N ILE A 109 -17.18 8.36 -8.49
CA ILE A 109 -16.04 8.41 -7.57
C ILE A 109 -15.45 7.01 -7.35
N PHE A 110 -16.28 5.98 -7.19
CA PHE A 110 -15.77 4.60 -7.03
C PHE A 110 -15.11 4.08 -8.30
N THR A 111 -15.64 4.43 -9.46
CA THR A 111 -14.99 4.17 -10.76
C THR A 111 -13.67 4.93 -10.89
N LEU A 112 -13.60 6.16 -10.37
CA LEU A 112 -12.36 6.93 -10.31
C LEU A 112 -11.33 6.24 -9.41
N PHE A 113 -11.73 5.74 -8.23
CA PHE A 113 -10.84 5.07 -7.28
C PHE A 113 -10.12 3.85 -7.87
N GLN A 114 -10.73 3.15 -8.83
CA GLN A 114 -10.08 2.03 -9.55
C GLN A 114 -8.81 2.44 -10.31
N GLN A 115 -8.66 3.73 -10.63
CA GLN A 115 -7.55 4.25 -11.43
C GLN A 115 -6.36 4.69 -10.57
N TYR A 116 -6.51 4.73 -9.25
CA TYR A 116 -5.51 5.28 -8.34
C TYR A 116 -5.01 4.24 -7.36
N THR A 117 -3.71 4.29 -7.14
CA THR A 117 -3.03 3.48 -6.14
C THR A 117 -2.20 4.36 -5.21
N TYR A 118 -1.96 3.83 -4.02
CA TYR A 118 -1.10 4.43 -3.03
C TYR A 118 -0.13 3.39 -2.49
N ARG A 119 0.99 3.83 -1.91
CA ARG A 119 2.04 2.91 -1.45
C ARG A 119 2.57 3.27 -0.08
N ARG A 120 2.96 2.24 0.66
CA ARG A 120 3.72 2.39 1.90
C ARG A 120 5.07 3.05 1.63
N THR A 121 5.56 3.76 2.62
CA THR A 121 6.96 4.16 2.72
C THR A 121 7.57 3.56 3.98
N TYR A 122 8.87 3.80 4.19
CA TYR A 122 9.51 3.48 5.47
C TYR A 122 8.82 4.21 6.64
N ASP A 123 8.35 5.44 6.39
CA ASP A 123 7.65 6.27 7.38
C ASP A 123 6.31 5.65 7.81
N THR A 124 5.64 4.89 6.94
CA THR A 124 4.35 4.25 7.25
C THR A 124 4.43 3.33 8.47
N LEU A 125 5.58 2.67 8.72
CA LEU A 125 5.75 1.78 9.89
C LEU A 125 5.67 2.54 11.21
N PHE A 126 6.09 3.80 11.22
CA PHE A 126 6.21 4.63 12.42
C PHE A 126 5.19 5.78 12.44
N SER A 127 4.31 5.82 11.43
CA SER A 127 3.33 6.87 11.27
C SER A 127 2.16 6.73 12.25
N ASP A 128 1.64 7.87 12.69
CA ASP A 128 0.41 8.06 13.46
C ASP A 128 -0.71 8.68 12.61
N GLY A 129 -0.52 8.75 11.29
CA GLY A 129 -1.46 9.36 10.35
C GLY A 129 -1.28 10.86 10.14
N SER A 130 -0.40 11.50 10.92
CA SER A 130 -0.07 12.91 10.74
C SER A 130 0.56 13.14 9.37
N LEU A 131 0.13 14.21 8.72
CA LEU A 131 0.63 14.63 7.41
C LEU A 131 1.38 15.97 7.55
N SER A 132 2.53 16.05 6.90
CA SER A 132 3.31 17.26 6.76
C SER A 132 3.39 17.66 5.29
N ASN A 133 3.70 18.92 5.03
CA ASN A 133 3.74 19.47 3.68
C ASN A 133 2.40 19.25 2.94
N LEU A 134 1.30 19.73 3.54
CA LEU A 134 -0.08 19.51 3.06
C LEU A 134 -0.41 20.20 1.75
N GLY A 135 0.44 21.13 1.30
CA GLY A 135 0.15 21.96 0.14
C GLY A 135 -1.00 22.92 0.42
N GLU A 136 -1.79 23.21 -0.61
CA GLU A 136 -2.88 24.20 -0.53
C GLU A 136 -4.25 23.55 -0.56
N ARG A 137 -4.34 22.29 -1.01
CA ARG A 137 -5.61 21.58 -1.18
C ARG A 137 -5.55 20.19 -0.58
N MET A 138 -6.62 19.85 0.13
CA MET A 138 -6.86 18.50 0.59
C MET A 138 -8.30 18.07 0.32
N ILE A 139 -8.49 16.77 0.21
CA ILE A 139 -9.81 16.15 0.21
C ILE A 139 -9.81 15.02 1.24
N ILE A 140 -10.86 14.96 2.03
CA ILE A 140 -11.05 13.98 3.08
C ILE A 140 -12.28 13.17 2.71
N PHE A 141 -12.13 11.86 2.69
CA PHE A 141 -13.19 10.90 2.47
C PHE A 141 -13.47 10.16 3.76
N PHE A 142 -14.73 10.16 4.16
CA PHE A 142 -15.25 9.35 5.25
C PHE A 142 -16.15 8.28 4.65
N VAL A 143 -15.74 7.03 4.77
CA VAL A 143 -16.44 5.88 4.21
C VAL A 143 -17.24 5.21 5.31
N TYR A 144 -18.54 5.06 5.09
CA TYR A 144 -19.46 4.46 6.03
C TYR A 144 -20.09 3.18 5.48
N GLU A 145 -20.18 2.16 6.32
CA GLU A 145 -20.96 0.93 6.09
C GLU A 145 -21.95 0.80 7.22
N ASP A 146 -23.24 0.60 6.91
CA ASP A 146 -24.32 0.54 7.92
C ASP A 146 -24.29 1.71 8.94
N ASP A 147 -23.93 2.91 8.46
CA ASP A 147 -23.75 4.15 9.23
C ASP A 147 -22.57 4.16 10.24
N GLU A 148 -21.72 3.13 10.22
CA GLU A 148 -20.44 3.09 10.95
C GLU A 148 -19.28 3.57 10.07
N LEU A 149 -18.42 4.42 10.62
CA LEU A 149 -17.21 4.89 9.92
C LEU A 149 -16.17 3.76 9.85
N VAL A 150 -15.97 3.19 8.65
CA VAL A 150 -15.04 2.07 8.44
C VAL A 150 -13.67 2.51 7.93
N ASN A 151 -13.62 3.57 7.11
CA ASN A 151 -12.37 4.10 6.59
C ASN A 151 -12.37 5.63 6.58
N THR A 152 -11.20 6.20 6.88
CA THR A 152 -10.90 7.63 6.66
C THR A 152 -9.69 7.74 5.74
N LEU A 153 -9.87 8.46 4.64
CA LEU A 153 -8.82 8.74 3.65
C LEU A 153 -8.64 10.25 3.52
N ILE A 154 -7.46 10.76 3.86
CA ILE A 154 -7.07 12.17 3.68
C ILE A 154 -6.07 12.22 2.53
N VAL A 155 -6.33 13.03 1.52
CA VAL A 155 -5.45 13.20 0.36
C VAL A 155 -5.06 14.66 0.22
N SER A 156 -3.76 14.93 0.25
CA SER A 156 -3.19 16.26 -0.03
C SER A 156 -2.71 16.35 -1.48
N ASP A 157 -2.70 17.56 -2.04
CA ASP A 157 -2.17 17.85 -3.37
C ASP A 157 -0.63 17.82 -3.49
N THR A 158 0.08 17.39 -2.44
CA THR A 158 1.54 17.15 -2.50
C THR A 158 1.91 15.68 -2.67
N GLY A 159 0.91 14.81 -2.81
CA GLY A 159 1.08 13.36 -2.88
C GLY A 159 1.13 12.67 -1.52
N ARG A 160 1.02 13.41 -0.41
CA ARG A 160 0.90 12.83 0.93
C ARG A 160 -0.56 12.44 1.19
N ILE A 161 -0.76 11.24 1.70
CA ILE A 161 -2.10 10.79 2.08
C ILE A 161 -2.08 10.12 3.45
N SER A 162 -3.19 10.15 4.16
CA SER A 162 -3.43 9.37 5.37
C SER A 162 -4.57 8.40 5.11
N VAL A 163 -4.42 7.15 5.51
CA VAL A 163 -5.47 6.12 5.48
C VAL A 163 -5.50 5.47 6.85
N ASN A 164 -6.63 5.57 7.56
CA ASN A 164 -6.85 4.97 8.87
C ASN A 164 -5.65 5.17 9.82
N ASP A 165 -5.31 6.44 10.06
CA ASP A 165 -4.22 6.84 10.97
C ASP A 165 -2.82 6.35 10.57
N LYS A 166 -2.59 6.14 9.26
CA LYS A 166 -1.29 5.82 8.70
C LYS A 166 -1.00 6.66 7.46
N SER A 167 0.23 7.14 7.35
CA SER A 167 0.69 8.00 6.26
C SER A 167 1.26 7.17 5.10
N TYR A 168 0.92 7.55 3.89
CA TYR A 168 1.35 6.91 2.63
C TYR A 168 1.69 7.97 1.58
N ILE A 169 2.13 7.52 0.40
CA ILE A 169 2.34 8.38 -0.77
C ILE A 169 1.46 7.93 -1.94
N MET A 170 0.93 8.91 -2.66
CA MET A 170 0.19 8.79 -3.92
C MET A 170 0.82 9.72 -4.96
N GLN A 171 1.13 9.23 -6.16
CA GLN A 171 1.82 10.04 -7.18
C GLN A 171 0.91 11.09 -7.85
N ASN A 172 -0.35 10.75 -8.08
CA ASN A 172 -1.29 11.57 -8.86
C ASN A 172 -2.40 12.17 -7.99
N SER A 173 -2.11 12.48 -6.73
CA SER A 173 -3.12 13.02 -5.81
C SER A 173 -3.73 14.37 -6.22
N PRO A 174 -3.01 15.33 -6.84
CA PRO A 174 -3.63 16.60 -7.25
C PRO A 174 -4.73 16.38 -8.30
N GLU A 175 -4.49 15.42 -9.19
CA GLU A 175 -5.43 15.04 -10.24
C GLU A 175 -6.64 14.29 -9.67
N LEU A 176 -6.44 13.42 -8.66
CA LEU A 176 -7.56 12.81 -7.95
C LEU A 176 -8.45 13.88 -7.31
N ILE A 177 -7.86 14.83 -6.57
CA ILE A 177 -8.60 15.94 -5.94
C ILE A 177 -9.41 16.68 -6.99
N ARG A 178 -8.76 17.13 -8.08
CA ARG A 178 -9.41 17.86 -9.17
C ARG A 178 -10.59 17.09 -9.76
N ARG A 179 -10.41 15.80 -10.08
CA ARG A 179 -11.46 14.99 -10.72
C ARG A 179 -12.62 14.69 -9.78
N VAL A 180 -12.38 14.54 -8.48
CA VAL A 180 -13.48 14.41 -7.51
C VAL A 180 -14.24 15.72 -7.38
N SER A 181 -13.54 16.86 -7.37
CA SER A 181 -14.18 18.19 -7.37
C SER A 181 -15.04 18.47 -8.61
N GLU A 182 -14.78 17.80 -9.73
CA GLU A 182 -15.61 17.91 -10.95
C GLU A 182 -16.87 17.02 -10.91
N ILE A 183 -16.88 16.01 -10.04
CA ILE A 183 -18.03 15.11 -9.87
C ILE A 183 -19.03 15.70 -8.87
N ILE A 184 -18.54 16.38 -7.82
CA ILE A 184 -19.35 16.86 -6.69
C ILE A 184 -19.85 18.29 -6.85
#